data_AF-A0A7R9U8Z8-F1
#
_entry.id   AF-A0A7R9U8Z8-F1
#
_cell.length_a   1.000
_cell.length_b   1.000
_cell.length_c   1.000
_cell.angle_alpha   90.00
_cell.angle_beta   90.00
_cell.angle_gamma   90.00
#
_symmetry.space_group_name_H-M   'P 1'
#
loop_
_entity.id
_entity.type
_entity.pdbx_description
1 polymer ?
#
loop_
_entity_poly.entity_id
_entity_poly.type
_entity_poly.pdbx_seq_one_letter_code
_entity_poly.pdbx_strand_id
1 'polypeptide(L)'
;MTKRAATTDGGDSGEKRQRSAQTLKIVAWNVNSLRALWRFGDGDGTTLKSLIAREDPDVLFLSETKLDTDGVMELLGVPKPKKTKGRKKKADENADTGGKDIRSFFGGPRANETASAEESRPAAKEADLLPGYRAVWNHCKIKKGYSGTAVLLKTSVAALDAAAVAMDGLEFVPRTEELGEKEEVKVPDEERLNGEGRVITVDVGTCFLVHTYVPNSGQKLEKVGYRTQVWDTAMHAHLRKLHGEKPVLWMGDLNVVRGEVDVYDKLKRTRNKSPGCSDIEREVFGRLVGGLPAETHPTQLRSKNLPEHGQSVPGPPAEEVDFVDVFRHFHPYEQTNDEGESAEASKQSQKSEADGSKDGSGAEEAPEEPKTLEESPFTFWSARRGERNYYNGWRLDYCIASKSLLEGGAIKEYFHRPTVHGSDHVPIGVVLEL
;
A
#
# COMPACT_ATOMS: atom_id res chain seq x y z
N MET A 1 9.65 74.72 -28.92
CA MET A 1 10.20 73.35 -29.01
C MET A 1 10.81 72.98 -27.66
N THR A 2 10.79 71.68 -27.33
CA THR A 2 11.23 71.01 -26.08
C THR A 2 10.34 71.14 -24.84
N LYS A 3 9.51 70.11 -24.62
CA LYS A 3 9.16 69.59 -23.29
C LYS A 3 9.45 68.08 -23.28
N ARG A 4 10.26 67.66 -22.30
CA ARG A 4 10.51 66.25 -21.96
C ARG A 4 9.26 65.66 -21.30
N ALA A 5 8.88 64.46 -21.70
CA ALA A 5 7.89 63.64 -20.99
C ALA A 5 8.61 62.45 -20.33
N ALA A 6 8.30 62.25 -19.06
CA ALA A 6 8.86 61.23 -18.18
C ALA A 6 8.27 59.85 -18.49
N THR A 7 9.11 58.84 -18.36
CA THR A 7 8.80 57.41 -18.38
C THR A 7 8.07 57.01 -17.11
N THR A 8 6.89 56.41 -17.23
CA THR A 8 6.20 55.71 -16.13
C THR A 8 6.36 54.20 -16.30
N ASP A 9 6.87 53.58 -15.23
CA ASP A 9 6.93 52.14 -14.98
C ASP A 9 5.63 51.42 -15.36
N GLY A 10 5.75 50.41 -16.22
CA GLY A 10 4.72 49.40 -16.40
C GLY A 10 4.87 48.37 -15.27
N GLY A 11 4.01 48.46 -14.27
CA GLY A 11 3.89 47.46 -13.22
C GLY A 11 3.57 46.09 -13.82
N ASP A 12 4.45 45.13 -13.58
CA ASP A 12 4.21 43.70 -13.77
C ASP A 12 3.21 43.25 -12.70
N SER A 13 1.92 43.37 -12.99
CA SER A 13 0.87 42.73 -12.21
C SER A 13 0.94 41.23 -12.49
N GLY A 14 1.72 40.52 -11.69
CA GLY A 14 1.74 39.06 -11.65
C GLY A 14 0.36 38.51 -11.33
N GLU A 15 -0.44 38.27 -12.36
CA GLU A 15 -1.58 37.37 -12.29
C GLU A 15 -1.03 36.00 -11.88
N LYS A 16 -1.24 35.64 -10.61
CA LYS A 16 -1.11 34.26 -10.16
C LYS A 16 -2.05 33.43 -11.05
N ARG A 17 -1.50 32.82 -12.09
CA ARG A 17 -2.17 31.77 -12.87
C ARG A 17 -2.65 30.74 -11.86
N GLN A 18 -3.95 30.76 -11.58
CA GLN A 18 -4.65 29.75 -10.82
C GLN A 18 -4.47 28.46 -11.63
N ARG A 19 -3.56 27.57 -11.21
CA ARG A 19 -3.39 26.27 -11.87
C ARG A 19 -4.74 25.56 -11.73
N SER A 20 -5.32 25.12 -12.85
CA SER A 20 -6.51 24.28 -12.81
C SER A 20 -6.18 23.02 -12.01
N ALA A 21 -7.00 22.71 -11.01
CA ALA A 21 -6.83 21.49 -10.22
C ALA A 21 -6.83 20.28 -11.15
N GLN A 22 -5.90 19.36 -10.94
CA GLN A 22 -5.77 18.16 -11.76
C GLN A 22 -6.25 16.95 -10.97
N THR A 23 -7.27 16.26 -11.48
CA THR A 23 -7.74 15.01 -10.86
C THR A 23 -6.95 13.83 -11.41
N LEU A 24 -6.50 12.94 -10.51
CA LEU A 24 -5.87 11.67 -10.79
C LEU A 24 -6.71 10.53 -10.20
N LYS A 25 -6.99 9.51 -11.01
CA LYS A 25 -7.57 8.24 -10.55
C LYS A 25 -6.46 7.20 -10.39
N ILE A 26 -6.27 6.75 -9.16
CA ILE A 26 -5.17 5.86 -8.78
C ILE A 26 -5.77 4.52 -8.36
N VAL A 27 -5.27 3.42 -8.92
CA VAL A 27 -5.73 2.06 -8.64
C VAL A 27 -4.53 1.21 -8.19
N ALA A 28 -4.73 0.36 -7.20
CA ALA A 28 -3.75 -0.65 -6.77
C ALA A 28 -4.38 -2.04 -6.76
N TRP A 29 -3.64 -3.04 -7.22
CA TRP A 29 -4.12 -4.42 -7.25
C TRP A 29 -2.98 -5.43 -7.03
N ASN A 30 -3.08 -6.26 -5.98
CA ASN A 30 -2.30 -7.49 -5.90
C ASN A 30 -2.86 -8.50 -6.92
N VAL A 31 -2.08 -8.81 -7.95
CA VAL A 31 -2.52 -9.69 -9.04
C VAL A 31 -2.20 -11.16 -8.78
N ASN A 32 -1.51 -11.49 -7.68
CA ASN A 32 -0.95 -12.79 -7.29
C ASN A 32 0.04 -13.39 -8.31
N SER A 33 -0.21 -13.30 -9.60
CA SER A 33 0.77 -13.49 -10.65
C SER A 33 0.25 -12.84 -11.91
N LEU A 34 0.99 -11.85 -12.43
CA LEU A 34 0.58 -11.20 -13.67
C LEU A 34 0.51 -12.21 -14.84
N ARG A 35 1.42 -13.19 -14.83
CA ARG A 35 1.42 -14.30 -15.79
C ARG A 35 0.19 -15.21 -15.65
N ALA A 36 -0.21 -15.53 -14.41
CA ALA A 36 -1.39 -16.38 -14.20
C ALA A 36 -2.68 -15.62 -14.53
N LEU A 37 -2.79 -14.37 -14.12
CA LEU A 37 -3.89 -13.48 -14.50
C LEU A 37 -4.02 -13.42 -16.04
N TRP A 38 -2.89 -13.38 -16.75
CA TRP A 38 -2.86 -13.39 -18.19
C TRP A 38 -3.26 -14.73 -18.83
N ARG A 39 -2.71 -15.85 -18.36
CA ARG A 39 -2.86 -17.18 -18.99
C ARG A 39 -4.06 -17.99 -18.49
N PHE A 40 -4.34 -17.94 -17.19
CA PHE A 40 -5.34 -18.74 -16.49
C PHE A 40 -6.54 -17.93 -16.01
N GLY A 41 -6.48 -16.59 -16.09
CA GLY A 41 -7.69 -15.77 -16.17
C GLY A 41 -8.38 -15.99 -17.52
N ASP A 42 -8.70 -14.90 -18.22
CA ASP A 42 -9.40 -15.01 -19.50
C ASP A 42 -8.49 -15.41 -20.69
N GLY A 43 -7.20 -15.66 -20.47
CA GLY A 43 -6.25 -16.19 -21.46
C GLY A 43 -5.61 -15.16 -22.41
N ASP A 44 -6.17 -13.96 -22.51
CA ASP A 44 -5.70 -12.84 -23.36
C ASP A 44 -5.46 -11.53 -22.60
N GLY A 45 -5.48 -11.59 -21.26
CA GLY A 45 -5.39 -10.44 -20.38
C GLY A 45 -6.66 -9.59 -20.30
N THR A 46 -7.81 -10.08 -20.77
CA THR A 46 -9.09 -9.35 -20.78
C THR A 46 -9.46 -8.81 -19.41
N THR A 47 -9.20 -9.52 -18.31
CA THR A 47 -9.52 -8.98 -16.98
C THR A 47 -8.78 -7.67 -16.67
N LEU A 48 -7.46 -7.63 -16.88
CA LEU A 48 -6.65 -6.44 -16.65
C LEU A 48 -7.00 -5.33 -17.66
N LYS A 49 -7.18 -5.68 -18.94
CA LYS A 49 -7.61 -4.75 -19.98
C LYS A 49 -8.99 -4.16 -19.72
N SER A 50 -9.93 -4.97 -19.22
CA SER A 50 -11.28 -4.54 -18.85
C SER A 50 -11.26 -3.66 -17.62
N LEU A 51 -10.39 -3.95 -16.64
CA LEU A 51 -10.17 -3.05 -15.51
C LEU A 51 -9.64 -1.69 -16.00
N ILE A 52 -8.62 -1.68 -16.87
CA ILE A 52 -8.06 -0.45 -17.44
C ILE A 52 -9.13 0.29 -18.26
N ALA A 53 -9.89 -0.40 -19.11
CA ALA A 53 -10.94 0.22 -19.93
C ALA A 53 -12.11 0.75 -19.10
N ARG A 54 -12.49 0.06 -18.01
CA ARG A 54 -13.60 0.45 -17.14
C ARG A 54 -13.22 1.57 -16.17
N GLU A 55 -12.07 1.46 -15.53
CA GLU A 55 -11.64 2.42 -14.51
C GLU A 55 -10.88 3.60 -15.08
N ASP A 56 -10.24 3.43 -16.25
CA ASP A 56 -9.39 4.42 -16.92
C ASP A 56 -8.35 5.09 -16.00
N PRO A 57 -7.57 4.31 -15.20
CA PRO A 57 -6.73 4.87 -14.15
C PRO A 57 -5.60 5.72 -14.73
N ASP A 58 -5.27 6.84 -14.10
CA ASP A 58 -4.07 7.62 -14.44
C ASP A 58 -2.81 6.94 -13.91
N VAL A 59 -2.92 6.28 -12.76
CA VAL A 59 -1.86 5.48 -12.14
C VAL A 59 -2.42 4.11 -11.78
N LEU A 60 -1.80 3.04 -12.28
CA LEU A 60 -2.12 1.66 -11.90
C LEU A 60 -0.91 0.98 -11.26
N PHE A 61 -1.05 0.63 -9.99
CA PHE A 61 -0.08 -0.12 -9.22
C PHE A 61 -0.42 -1.61 -9.20
N LEU A 62 0.58 -2.46 -9.40
CA LEU A 62 0.45 -3.92 -9.41
C LEU A 62 1.42 -4.57 -8.41
N SER A 63 0.89 -5.39 -7.51
CA SER A 63 1.65 -6.22 -6.55
C SER A 63 1.67 -7.70 -6.94
N GLU A 64 2.67 -8.45 -6.48
CA GLU A 64 2.89 -9.86 -6.85
C GLU A 64 2.87 -10.12 -8.37
N THR A 65 3.58 -9.30 -9.13
CA THR A 65 3.70 -9.54 -10.57
C THR A 65 4.31 -10.92 -10.86
N LYS A 66 5.24 -11.39 -10.00
CA LYS A 66 6.00 -12.64 -10.13
C LYS A 66 6.69 -12.77 -11.50
N LEU A 67 7.07 -11.63 -12.08
CA LEU A 67 7.85 -11.58 -13.31
C LEU A 67 9.31 -11.30 -12.98
N ASP A 68 10.22 -11.93 -13.73
CA ASP A 68 11.60 -11.50 -13.88
C ASP A 68 11.76 -10.73 -15.20
N THR A 69 12.97 -10.27 -15.53
CA THR A 69 13.24 -9.56 -16.79
C THR A 69 12.76 -10.34 -18.01
N ASP A 70 13.04 -11.64 -18.06
CA ASP A 70 12.57 -12.54 -19.12
C ASP A 70 11.05 -12.58 -19.20
N GLY A 71 10.37 -12.63 -18.05
CA GLY A 71 8.92 -12.67 -17.95
C GLY A 71 8.26 -11.37 -18.40
N VAL A 72 8.85 -10.22 -18.08
CA VAL A 72 8.40 -8.92 -18.60
C VAL A 72 8.59 -8.89 -20.12
N MET A 73 9.77 -9.25 -20.62
CA MET A 73 10.04 -9.28 -22.06
C MET A 73 9.07 -10.19 -22.82
N GLU A 74 8.77 -11.38 -22.29
CA GLU A 74 7.79 -12.29 -22.87
C GLU A 74 6.38 -11.69 -22.88
N LEU A 75 5.96 -11.04 -21.79
CA LEU A 75 4.66 -10.37 -21.70
C LEU A 75 4.55 -9.25 -22.74
N LEU A 76 5.65 -8.51 -22.96
CA LEU A 76 5.77 -7.50 -24.01
C LEU A 76 6.03 -8.11 -25.39
N GLY A 77 5.82 -9.42 -25.60
CA GLY A 77 5.98 -10.08 -26.90
C GLY A 77 7.40 -10.01 -27.48
N VAL A 78 8.42 -9.71 -26.67
CA VAL A 78 9.83 -9.65 -27.08
C VAL A 78 10.40 -11.07 -27.09
N PRO A 79 10.86 -11.59 -28.25
CA PRO A 79 11.39 -12.95 -28.32
C PRO A 79 12.68 -13.07 -27.50
N LYS A 80 12.81 -14.16 -26.74
CA LYS A 80 14.04 -14.46 -26.00
C LYS A 80 15.24 -14.53 -26.96
N PRO A 81 16.40 -13.93 -26.61
CA PRO A 81 17.61 -14.13 -27.40
C PRO A 81 17.93 -15.62 -27.47
N LYS A 82 18.17 -16.13 -28.68
CA LYS A 82 18.55 -17.53 -28.89
C LYS A 82 19.83 -17.79 -28.09
N LYS A 83 19.78 -18.70 -27.11
CA LYS A 83 20.98 -19.15 -26.39
C LYS A 83 21.95 -19.78 -27.39
N THR A 84 22.94 -19.03 -27.85
CA THR A 84 24.12 -19.62 -28.50
C THR A 84 24.79 -20.50 -27.46
N LYS A 85 25.00 -21.79 -27.77
CA LYS A 85 25.81 -22.71 -26.96
C LYS A 85 27.27 -22.21 -26.98
N GLY A 86 27.55 -21.20 -26.17
CA GLY A 86 28.86 -20.58 -26.00
C GLY A 86 29.51 -21.09 -24.72
N ARG A 87 30.67 -21.73 -24.90
CA ARG A 87 31.63 -22.21 -23.91
C ARG A 87 31.72 -21.31 -22.66
N LYS A 88 31.60 -21.89 -21.45
CA LYS A 88 31.89 -21.20 -20.17
C LYS A 88 33.26 -20.52 -20.27
N LYS A 89 33.29 -19.19 -20.36
CA LYS A 89 34.44 -18.40 -19.93
C LYS A 89 34.20 -18.06 -18.46
N LYS A 90 35.15 -18.43 -17.60
CA LYS A 90 35.29 -17.82 -16.26
C LYS A 90 35.39 -16.32 -16.49
N ALA A 91 34.49 -15.55 -15.89
CA ALA A 91 34.65 -14.12 -15.74
C ALA A 91 35.25 -13.89 -14.35
N ASP A 92 36.32 -13.12 -14.33
CA ASP A 92 37.04 -12.74 -13.12
C ASP A 92 36.13 -11.90 -12.21
N GLU A 93 36.22 -12.20 -10.91
CA GLU A 93 35.64 -11.42 -9.82
C GLU A 93 36.35 -10.07 -9.74
N ASN A 94 35.67 -9.00 -10.14
CA ASN A 94 35.75 -7.67 -9.54
C ASN A 94 34.82 -6.71 -10.30
N ALA A 95 33.65 -6.44 -9.72
CA ALA A 95 32.82 -5.31 -10.09
C ALA A 95 32.25 -4.70 -8.80
N ASP A 96 33.03 -3.73 -8.32
CA ASP A 96 32.70 -2.56 -7.51
C ASP A 96 31.24 -2.43 -7.01
N THR A 97 31.09 -2.52 -5.69
CA THR A 97 29.89 -2.22 -4.92
C THR A 97 29.67 -0.71 -4.83
N GLY A 98 29.08 -0.13 -5.87
CA GLY A 98 28.67 1.28 -5.87
C GLY A 98 27.32 1.51 -5.19
N GLY A 99 27.29 1.49 -3.86
CA GLY A 99 26.20 2.12 -3.11
C GLY A 99 26.18 3.62 -3.39
N LYS A 100 25.05 4.16 -3.84
CA LYS A 100 24.89 5.61 -4.05
C LYS A 100 23.95 6.21 -2.99
N ASP A 101 24.58 7.10 -2.25
CA ASP A 101 24.19 8.01 -1.19
C ASP A 101 22.82 8.69 -1.37
N ILE A 102 22.07 8.77 -0.26
CA ILE A 102 20.68 9.26 -0.15
C ILE A 102 20.53 10.79 -0.27
N ARG A 103 21.63 11.55 -0.46
CA ARG A 103 21.60 13.02 -0.43
C ARG A 103 21.37 13.73 -1.77
N SER A 104 20.89 13.06 -2.82
CA SER A 104 20.70 13.69 -4.15
C SER A 104 19.24 13.97 -4.57
N PHE A 105 18.26 13.82 -3.67
CA PHE A 105 16.86 13.71 -4.11
C PHE A 105 16.19 14.99 -4.65
N PHE A 106 16.44 16.21 -4.16
CA PHE A 106 15.90 17.43 -4.81
C PHE A 106 16.80 18.66 -4.56
N GLY A 107 17.58 19.08 -5.57
CA GLY A 107 18.41 20.28 -5.45
C GLY A 107 19.09 20.75 -6.74
N GLY A 108 18.35 21.50 -7.56
CA GLY A 108 18.89 22.51 -8.51
C GLY A 108 19.68 22.01 -9.74
N PRO A 109 19.68 22.76 -10.85
CA PRO A 109 20.09 22.22 -12.14
C PRO A 109 21.61 22.23 -12.29
N ARG A 110 22.19 21.13 -12.78
CA ARG A 110 23.27 21.18 -13.77
C ARG A 110 23.56 19.84 -14.46
N ALA A 111 23.36 19.91 -15.78
CA ALA A 111 24.23 19.46 -16.85
C ALA A 111 25.08 18.19 -16.66
N ASN A 112 24.67 17.18 -17.43
CA ASN A 112 25.51 16.34 -18.27
C ASN A 112 26.54 15.44 -17.56
N GLU A 113 26.11 14.23 -17.18
CA GLU A 113 27.04 13.10 -16.99
C GLU A 113 26.38 11.75 -17.33
N THR A 114 26.72 11.30 -18.54
CA THR A 114 26.94 9.92 -19.01
C THR A 114 25.84 8.88 -18.81
N ALA A 115 25.10 8.66 -19.91
CA ALA A 115 24.39 7.44 -20.22
C ALA A 115 25.28 6.19 -20.04
N SER A 116 25.04 5.41 -19.00
CA SER A 116 25.49 4.01 -18.94
C SER A 116 24.34 3.12 -19.39
N ALA A 117 24.35 2.82 -20.69
CA ALA A 117 23.66 1.71 -21.35
C ALA A 117 22.29 1.30 -20.80
N GLU A 118 21.26 2.11 -21.08
CA GLU A 118 19.94 1.53 -21.39
C GLU A 118 20.12 0.69 -22.67
N GLU A 119 20.25 -0.63 -22.52
CA GLU A 119 19.97 -1.53 -23.63
C GLU A 119 18.55 -1.21 -24.12
N SER A 120 18.45 -0.82 -25.39
CA SER A 120 17.23 -0.38 -26.07
C SER A 120 16.05 -1.32 -25.77
N ARG A 121 15.19 -0.93 -24.82
CA ARG A 121 13.88 -1.55 -24.63
C ARG A 121 13.08 -1.38 -25.92
N PRO A 122 12.43 -2.42 -26.45
CA PRO A 122 11.60 -2.29 -27.63
C PRO A 122 10.29 -1.57 -27.26
N ALA A 123 10.33 -0.23 -27.21
CA ALA A 123 9.19 0.65 -26.89
C ALA A 123 7.91 0.33 -27.69
N ALA A 124 8.06 -0.20 -28.91
CA ALA A 124 6.95 -0.55 -29.79
C ALA A 124 6.04 -1.66 -29.24
N LYS A 125 6.56 -2.66 -28.51
CA LYS A 125 5.74 -3.79 -28.04
C LYS A 125 5.14 -3.59 -26.65
N GLU A 126 5.70 -2.70 -25.86
CA GLU A 126 5.10 -2.24 -24.61
C GLU A 126 3.84 -1.40 -24.87
N ALA A 127 3.87 -0.58 -25.92
CA ALA A 127 2.72 0.15 -26.42
C ALA A 127 1.57 -0.76 -26.90
N ASP A 128 1.87 -1.97 -27.39
CA ASP A 128 0.82 -2.92 -27.81
C ASP A 128 0.11 -3.59 -26.62
N LEU A 129 0.82 -3.81 -25.51
CA LEU A 129 0.28 -4.48 -24.33
C LEU A 129 -0.50 -3.51 -23.42
N LEU A 130 0.05 -2.31 -23.24
CA LEU A 130 -0.44 -1.27 -22.34
C LEU A 130 -0.46 0.08 -23.08
N PRO A 131 -1.31 0.23 -24.12
CA PRO A 131 -1.33 1.44 -24.92
C PRO A 131 -1.66 2.66 -24.06
N GLY A 132 -0.86 3.72 -24.20
CA GLY A 132 -1.04 4.95 -23.45
C GLY A 132 -0.49 4.93 -22.02
N TYR A 133 0.31 3.92 -21.65
CA TYR A 133 1.00 3.88 -20.36
C TYR A 133 2.51 3.72 -20.51
N ARG A 134 3.25 4.43 -19.65
CA ARG A 134 4.65 4.17 -19.33
C ARG A 134 4.69 3.22 -18.15
N ALA A 135 5.28 2.03 -18.32
CA ALA A 135 5.40 1.07 -17.21
C ALA A 135 6.82 1.05 -16.59
N VAL A 136 6.86 0.99 -15.27
CA VAL A 136 8.07 0.78 -14.48
C VAL A 136 7.92 -0.54 -13.72
N TRP A 137 8.91 -1.42 -13.88
CA TRP A 137 8.88 -2.79 -13.37
C TRP A 137 9.94 -2.97 -12.29
N ASN A 138 9.52 -3.22 -11.06
CA ASN A 138 10.40 -3.53 -9.94
C ASN A 138 10.28 -5.02 -9.56
N HIS A 139 11.07 -5.87 -10.21
CA HIS A 139 11.00 -7.32 -9.99
C HIS A 139 11.97 -7.80 -8.90
N CYS A 140 11.63 -8.90 -8.25
CA CYS A 140 12.50 -9.55 -7.28
C CYS A 140 13.80 -10.04 -7.94
N LYS A 141 14.94 -9.58 -7.40
CA LYS A 141 16.29 -9.93 -7.86
C LYS A 141 16.83 -11.17 -7.14
N ILE A 142 16.31 -11.46 -5.95
CA ILE A 142 16.76 -12.56 -5.08
C ILE A 142 16.14 -13.90 -5.49
N LYS A 143 14.86 -13.89 -5.86
CA LYS A 143 14.09 -15.11 -6.14
C LYS A 143 13.25 -14.94 -7.40
N LYS A 144 13.53 -15.76 -8.40
CA LYS A 144 12.75 -15.80 -9.65
C LYS A 144 11.29 -16.16 -9.40
N GLY A 145 10.38 -15.45 -10.06
CA GLY A 145 8.94 -15.71 -9.97
C GLY A 145 8.34 -15.42 -8.59
N TYR A 146 8.95 -14.52 -7.81
CA TYR A 146 8.52 -14.16 -6.47
C TYR A 146 8.30 -12.65 -6.38
N SER A 147 7.34 -12.21 -5.55
CA SER A 147 7.13 -10.79 -5.24
C SER A 147 7.01 -9.94 -6.52
N GLY A 148 7.62 -8.76 -6.51
CA GLY A 148 7.71 -7.85 -7.63
C GLY A 148 6.51 -6.93 -7.73
N THR A 149 6.77 -5.64 -7.89
CA THR A 149 5.78 -4.58 -8.08
C THR A 149 5.94 -3.92 -9.44
N ALA A 150 4.89 -3.26 -9.92
CA ALA A 150 4.95 -2.41 -11.10
C ALA A 150 4.05 -1.19 -10.93
N VAL A 151 4.38 -0.12 -11.65
CA VAL A 151 3.49 1.03 -11.84
C VAL A 151 3.32 1.31 -13.32
N LEU A 152 2.09 1.56 -13.75
CA LEU A 152 1.73 2.03 -15.07
C LEU A 152 1.26 3.48 -14.93
N LEU A 153 1.91 4.39 -15.62
CA LEU A 153 1.65 5.82 -15.59
C LEU A 153 1.08 6.27 -16.94
N LYS A 154 -0.11 6.84 -16.94
CA LYS A 154 -0.80 7.23 -18.18
C LYS A 154 -0.07 8.38 -18.88
N THR A 155 0.33 8.17 -20.13
CA THR A 155 1.18 9.10 -20.88
C THR A 155 0.45 10.36 -21.34
N SER A 156 -0.88 10.34 -21.37
CA SER A 156 -1.68 11.52 -21.70
C SER A 156 -1.77 12.53 -20.55
N VAL A 157 -1.24 12.19 -19.37
CA VAL A 157 -1.36 12.97 -18.14
C VAL A 157 -0.05 13.71 -17.89
N ALA A 158 -0.02 15.01 -18.17
CA ALA A 158 1.23 15.80 -18.14
C ALA A 158 1.99 15.75 -16.81
N ALA A 159 1.28 15.75 -15.67
CA ALA A 159 1.91 15.61 -14.35
C ALA A 159 2.64 14.27 -14.16
N LEU A 160 2.24 13.21 -14.86
CA LEU A 160 2.85 11.88 -14.77
C LEU A 160 4.01 11.66 -15.75
N ASP A 161 4.03 12.45 -16.83
CA ASP A 161 5.13 12.43 -17.80
C ASP A 161 6.44 12.91 -17.16
N ALA A 162 6.36 13.97 -16.35
CA ALA A 162 7.48 14.50 -15.59
C ALA A 162 7.73 13.79 -14.25
N ALA A 163 6.91 12.81 -13.88
CA ALA A 163 7.00 12.17 -12.56
C ALA A 163 8.29 11.36 -12.42
N ALA A 164 9.03 11.63 -11.33
CA ALA A 164 10.19 10.86 -10.93
C ALA A 164 9.73 9.56 -10.24
N VAL A 165 10.36 8.43 -10.58
CA VAL A 165 10.03 7.12 -10.01
C VAL A 165 11.28 6.54 -9.37
N ALA A 166 11.17 6.21 -8.09
CA ALA A 166 12.17 5.44 -7.34
C ALA A 166 11.63 4.03 -7.05
N MET A 167 12.52 3.05 -7.05
CA MET A 167 12.20 1.65 -6.77
C MET A 167 13.04 1.18 -5.59
N ASP A 168 12.39 0.57 -4.60
CA ASP A 168 13.00 0.22 -3.32
C ASP A 168 13.70 1.45 -2.70
N GLY A 169 14.77 1.27 -1.93
CA GLY A 169 15.48 2.39 -1.28
C GLY A 169 15.06 2.62 0.17
N LEU A 170 14.60 1.56 0.83
CA LEU A 170 14.43 1.56 2.28
C LEU A 170 15.81 1.55 2.93
N GLU A 171 16.01 2.43 3.91
CA GLU A 171 17.20 2.44 4.74
C GLU A 171 16.97 1.60 5.98
N PHE A 172 17.97 0.80 6.36
CA PHE A 172 17.90 0.08 7.61
C PHE A 172 17.96 1.07 8.79
N VAL A 173 17.00 0.95 9.70
CA VAL A 173 16.95 1.74 10.92
C VAL A 173 17.27 0.83 12.10
N PRO A 174 18.45 0.98 12.74
CA PRO A 174 18.78 0.20 13.93
C PRO A 174 17.86 0.58 15.08
N ARG A 175 17.48 -0.42 15.90
CA ARG A 175 16.65 -0.19 17.09
C ARG A 175 17.47 0.57 18.14
N THR A 176 16.98 1.72 18.62
CA THR A 176 17.53 2.43 19.78
C THR A 176 16.92 1.90 21.09
N GLU A 177 17.57 2.17 22.22
CA GLU A 177 17.27 1.61 23.55
C GLU A 177 15.83 1.85 24.05
N GLU A 178 15.06 2.75 23.42
CA GLU A 178 13.67 3.08 23.78
C GLU A 178 12.66 1.93 23.54
N LEU A 179 13.01 0.91 22.75
CA LEU A 179 12.09 -0.17 22.35
C LEU A 179 12.28 -1.51 23.09
N GLY A 180 12.87 -1.49 24.29
CA GLY A 180 12.91 -2.63 25.20
C GLY A 180 13.86 -3.76 24.77
N GLU A 181 14.90 -3.95 25.58
CA GLU A 181 15.94 -4.97 25.57
C GLU A 181 16.69 -5.34 24.27
N LYS A 182 18.00 -5.55 24.47
CA LYS A 182 19.02 -5.85 23.46
C LYS A 182 18.85 -7.27 22.92
N GLU A 183 17.87 -7.51 22.04
CA GLU A 183 18.08 -8.53 21.02
C GLU A 183 18.98 -7.94 19.94
N GLU A 184 20.12 -8.58 19.72
CA GLU A 184 21.04 -8.27 18.63
C GLU A 184 20.32 -8.60 17.31
N VAL A 185 19.52 -7.64 16.81
CA VAL A 185 18.90 -7.76 15.49
C VAL A 185 20.07 -7.78 14.50
N LYS A 186 20.40 -8.96 13.98
CA LYS A 186 21.36 -9.09 12.89
C LYS A 186 20.99 -8.06 11.84
N VAL A 187 21.95 -7.18 11.52
CA VAL A 187 21.84 -6.23 10.41
C VAL A 187 21.24 -7.02 9.25
N PRO A 188 20.06 -6.63 8.75
CA PRO A 188 19.43 -7.35 7.67
C PRO A 188 20.38 -7.33 6.50
N ASP A 189 20.38 -8.42 5.75
CA ASP A 189 20.94 -8.42 4.42
C ASP A 189 20.29 -7.26 3.64
N GLU A 190 21.04 -6.19 3.35
CA GLU A 190 20.54 -5.03 2.58
C GLU A 190 19.97 -5.48 1.24
N GLU A 191 20.53 -6.56 0.69
CA GLU A 191 20.03 -7.22 -0.51
C GLU A 191 18.59 -7.68 -0.31
N ARG A 192 18.22 -8.15 0.88
CA ARG A 192 16.84 -8.57 1.18
C ARG A 192 15.88 -7.42 1.37
N LEU A 193 16.32 -6.33 2.01
CA LEU A 193 15.50 -5.15 2.24
C LEU A 193 15.07 -4.50 0.91
N ASN A 194 15.98 -4.45 -0.08
CA ASN A 194 15.79 -3.72 -1.34
C ASN A 194 15.92 -4.58 -2.62
N GLY A 195 16.00 -5.91 -2.50
CA GLY A 195 16.12 -6.83 -3.64
C GLY A 195 14.87 -7.67 -3.89
N GLU A 196 13.85 -7.58 -3.03
CA GLU A 196 12.59 -8.31 -3.20
C GLU A 196 11.58 -7.60 -4.10
N GLY A 197 11.88 -6.39 -4.58
CA GLY A 197 11.05 -5.62 -5.51
C GLY A 197 9.70 -5.28 -4.89
N ARG A 198 9.71 -4.53 -3.78
CA ARG A 198 8.53 -4.37 -2.90
C ARG A 198 8.02 -2.95 -2.79
N VAL A 199 8.81 -1.95 -3.14
CA VAL A 199 8.44 -0.55 -2.98
C VAL A 199 8.62 0.18 -4.30
N ILE A 200 7.64 1.02 -4.67
CA ILE A 200 7.76 2.01 -5.74
C ILE A 200 7.28 3.33 -5.18
N THR A 201 8.06 4.40 -5.34
CA THR A 201 7.69 5.76 -4.96
C THR A 201 7.65 6.63 -6.21
N VAL A 202 6.55 7.33 -6.43
CA VAL A 202 6.34 8.25 -7.56
C VAL A 202 6.16 9.66 -7.01
N ASP A 203 7.04 10.58 -7.39
CA ASP A 203 6.84 12.01 -7.11
C ASP A 203 6.04 12.65 -8.25
N VAL A 204 4.82 13.08 -7.95
CA VAL A 204 3.93 13.77 -8.90
C VAL A 204 3.97 15.30 -8.74
N GLY A 205 4.96 15.81 -8.01
CA GLY A 205 5.21 17.23 -7.79
C GLY A 205 4.56 17.76 -6.50
N THR A 206 3.26 17.52 -6.32
CA THR A 206 2.46 18.01 -5.18
C THR A 206 2.43 17.03 -4.01
N CYS A 207 2.54 15.74 -4.27
CA CYS A 207 2.58 14.68 -3.26
C CYS A 207 3.43 13.50 -3.74
N PHE A 208 3.74 12.57 -2.84
CA PHE A 208 4.32 11.28 -3.19
C PHE A 208 3.22 10.20 -3.24
N LEU A 209 3.25 9.39 -4.29
CA LEU A 209 2.47 8.15 -4.39
C LEU A 209 3.42 6.99 -4.08
N VAL A 210 3.15 6.25 -3.01
CA VAL A 210 3.98 5.13 -2.57
C VAL A 210 3.18 3.85 -2.76
N HIS A 211 3.74 2.87 -3.46
CA HIS A 211 3.15 1.56 -3.65
C HIS A 211 3.99 0.47 -3.02
N THR A 212 3.33 -0.43 -2.27
CA THR A 212 4.02 -1.54 -1.63
C THR A 212 3.34 -2.89 -1.80
N TYR A 213 4.18 -3.92 -1.88
CA TYR A 213 3.82 -5.30 -1.55
C TYR A 213 4.61 -5.73 -0.31
N VAL A 214 3.98 -5.64 0.86
CA VAL A 214 4.64 -5.81 2.15
C VAL A 214 4.99 -7.30 2.40
N PRO A 215 6.15 -7.65 2.99
CA PRO A 215 6.48 -9.05 3.27
C PRO A 215 5.45 -9.75 4.15
N ASN A 216 4.99 -10.92 3.73
CA ASN A 216 4.17 -11.79 4.58
C ASN A 216 5.03 -12.43 5.70
N SER A 217 4.48 -12.54 6.91
CA SER A 217 5.17 -13.11 8.09
C SER A 217 5.40 -14.63 8.03
N GLY A 218 4.90 -15.31 6.99
CA GLY A 218 5.05 -16.75 6.80
C GLY A 218 3.97 -17.56 7.52
N GLN A 219 3.69 -18.77 7.02
CA GLN A 219 2.55 -19.58 7.47
C GLN A 219 2.62 -19.94 8.97
N LYS A 220 3.83 -19.99 9.54
CA LYS A 220 4.07 -20.29 10.96
C LYS A 220 4.60 -19.07 11.71
N LEU A 221 4.41 -17.87 11.15
CA LEU A 221 4.95 -16.60 11.65
C LEU A 221 6.48 -16.59 11.71
N GLU A 222 7.15 -17.44 10.93
CA GLU A 222 8.61 -17.61 10.98
C GLU A 222 9.40 -16.37 10.51
N LYS A 223 8.74 -15.43 9.84
CA LYS A 223 9.32 -14.16 9.38
C LYS A 223 8.75 -12.94 10.10
N VAL A 224 7.92 -13.12 11.14
CA VAL A 224 7.26 -12.00 11.82
C VAL A 224 8.26 -11.00 12.37
N GLY A 225 9.38 -11.45 12.95
CA GLY A 225 10.45 -10.57 13.43
C GLY A 225 11.10 -9.74 12.30
N TYR A 226 11.39 -10.35 11.14
CA TYR A 226 11.88 -9.60 9.99
C TYR A 226 10.85 -8.60 9.47
N ARG A 227 9.58 -9.01 9.38
CA ARG A 227 8.49 -8.15 8.93
C ARG A 227 8.38 -6.92 9.83
N THR A 228 8.21 -7.10 11.14
CA THR A 228 7.83 -6.02 12.05
C THR A 228 9.01 -5.21 12.56
N GLN A 229 10.15 -5.85 12.82
CA GLN A 229 11.30 -5.19 13.45
C GLN A 229 12.30 -4.60 12.45
N VAL A 230 12.26 -5.07 11.20
CA VAL A 230 13.17 -4.61 10.16
C VAL A 230 12.39 -3.88 9.07
N TRP A 231 11.52 -4.59 8.36
CA TRP A 231 10.89 -4.05 7.15
C TRP A 231 9.92 -2.92 7.51
N ASP A 232 8.98 -3.14 8.44
CA ASP A 232 7.98 -2.13 8.82
C ASP A 232 8.66 -0.90 9.44
N THR A 233 9.74 -1.11 10.21
CA THR A 233 10.49 -0.01 10.82
C THR A 233 11.16 0.85 9.75
N ALA A 234 11.83 0.24 8.78
CA ALA A 234 12.43 0.94 7.64
C ALA A 234 11.36 1.63 6.77
N MET A 235 10.23 0.98 6.53
CA MET A 235 9.12 1.54 5.75
C MET A 235 8.50 2.75 6.46
N HIS A 236 8.24 2.68 7.77
CA HIS A 236 7.69 3.79 8.53
C HIS A 236 8.64 4.99 8.55
N ALA A 237 9.95 4.75 8.69
CA ALA A 237 10.95 5.82 8.60
C ALA A 237 10.95 6.45 7.20
N HIS A 238 10.88 5.64 6.14
CA HIS A 238 10.79 6.13 4.76
C HIS A 238 9.53 6.99 4.55
N LEU A 239 8.36 6.54 5.00
CA LEU A 239 7.11 7.28 4.88
C LEU A 239 7.15 8.60 5.64
N ARG A 240 7.67 8.63 6.88
CA ARG A 240 7.82 9.87 7.66
C ARG A 240 8.79 10.85 7.00
N LYS A 241 9.90 10.35 6.44
CA LYS A 241 10.84 11.16 5.69
C LYS A 241 10.17 11.84 4.50
N LEU A 242 9.45 11.07 3.67
CA LEU A 242 8.71 11.60 2.54
C LEU A 242 7.64 12.60 2.98
N HIS A 243 6.89 12.27 4.03
CA HIS A 243 5.84 13.13 4.59
C HIS A 243 6.36 14.48 5.06
N GLY A 244 7.56 14.53 5.63
CA GLY A 244 8.23 15.78 6.02
C GLY A 244 8.57 16.69 4.84
N GLU A 245 8.60 16.17 3.61
CA GLU A 245 8.82 16.95 2.39
C GLU A 245 7.51 17.31 1.69
N LYS A 246 6.63 16.33 1.47
CA LYS A 246 5.33 16.49 0.81
C LYS A 246 4.33 15.48 1.36
N PRO A 247 3.01 15.74 1.27
CA PRO A 247 2.02 14.74 1.62
C PRO A 247 2.21 13.42 0.86
N VAL A 248 1.82 12.31 1.48
CA VAL A 248 2.03 10.95 0.98
C VAL A 248 0.69 10.24 0.83
N LEU A 249 0.52 9.54 -0.28
CA LEU A 249 -0.53 8.56 -0.51
C LEU A 249 0.12 7.18 -0.68
N TRP A 250 -0.05 6.30 0.30
CA TRP A 250 0.53 4.96 0.36
C TRP A 250 -0.52 3.88 0.08
N MET A 251 -0.30 3.08 -0.97
CA MET A 251 -1.27 2.08 -1.45
C MET A 251 -0.67 0.69 -1.72
N GLY A 252 -1.47 -0.35 -1.52
CA GLY A 252 -1.14 -1.71 -1.94
C GLY A 252 -1.47 -2.75 -0.88
N ASP A 253 -0.92 -3.96 -1.05
CA ASP A 253 -1.10 -5.08 -0.13
C ASP A 253 -0.13 -4.93 1.06
N LEU A 254 -0.70 -4.57 2.20
CA LEU A 254 0.04 -4.34 3.44
C LEU A 254 0.17 -5.60 4.29
N ASN A 255 -0.42 -6.74 3.87
CA ASN A 255 -0.33 -8.02 4.57
C ASN A 255 -0.61 -7.90 6.08
N VAL A 256 -1.60 -7.09 6.46
CA VAL A 256 -2.05 -6.91 7.85
C VAL A 256 -3.50 -6.46 7.87
N VAL A 257 -4.28 -6.98 8.80
CA VAL A 257 -5.63 -6.51 9.16
C VAL A 257 -5.50 -5.50 10.30
N ARG A 258 -6.26 -4.40 10.28
CA ARG A 258 -6.18 -3.40 11.35
C ARG A 258 -7.11 -3.74 12.53
N GLY A 259 -8.42 -3.70 12.30
CA GLY A 259 -9.47 -3.94 13.30
C GLY A 259 -10.13 -5.31 13.16
N GLU A 260 -10.93 -5.70 14.15
CA GLU A 260 -11.67 -6.98 14.11
C GLU A 260 -12.69 -7.03 12.95
N VAL A 261 -13.28 -5.89 12.57
CA VAL A 261 -14.18 -5.76 11.40
C VAL A 261 -13.45 -5.84 10.05
N ASP A 262 -12.12 -5.86 10.05
CA ASP A 262 -11.32 -6.02 8.82
C ASP A 262 -11.06 -7.51 8.49
N VAL A 263 -11.54 -8.43 9.33
CA VAL A 263 -11.43 -9.89 9.13
C VAL A 263 -12.78 -10.56 9.37
N TYR A 264 -13.14 -11.53 8.53
CA TYR A 264 -14.36 -12.30 8.73
C TYR A 264 -14.35 -13.04 10.08
N ASP A 265 -15.51 -13.08 10.75
CA ASP A 265 -15.61 -13.49 12.16
C ASP A 265 -15.00 -14.87 12.45
N LYS A 266 -15.32 -15.87 11.62
CA LYS A 266 -14.77 -17.24 11.79
C LYS A 266 -13.27 -17.34 11.54
N LEU A 267 -12.65 -16.31 10.97
CA LEU A 267 -11.20 -16.23 10.74
C LEU A 267 -10.48 -15.54 11.91
N LYS A 268 -11.17 -14.81 12.79
CA LYS A 268 -10.58 -14.21 14.01
C LYS A 268 -9.91 -15.24 14.92
N ARG A 269 -10.39 -16.49 14.93
CA ARG A 269 -9.74 -17.62 15.66
C ARG A 269 -8.31 -17.92 15.21
N THR A 270 -7.89 -17.38 14.06
CA THR A 270 -6.54 -17.51 13.49
C THR A 270 -5.58 -16.40 13.95
N ARG A 271 -6.06 -15.42 14.73
CA ARG A 271 -5.25 -14.38 15.39
C ARG A 271 -4.06 -15.02 16.12
N ASN A 272 -2.87 -14.44 15.94
CA ASN A 272 -1.58 -14.95 16.44
C ASN A 272 -1.17 -16.37 15.97
N LYS A 273 -1.89 -16.95 15.01
CA LYS A 273 -1.59 -18.27 14.41
C LYS A 273 -1.37 -18.20 12.90
N SER A 274 -1.75 -17.10 12.27
CA SER A 274 -1.63 -16.89 10.82
C SER A 274 -1.10 -15.49 10.54
N PRO A 275 -0.29 -15.32 9.48
CA PRO A 275 0.26 -14.02 9.11
C PRO A 275 -0.86 -13.07 8.69
N GLY A 276 -0.65 -11.78 8.91
CA GLY A 276 -1.61 -10.72 8.58
C GLY A 276 -2.69 -10.47 9.64
N CYS A 277 -2.73 -11.23 10.74
CA CYS A 277 -3.61 -10.95 11.89
C CYS A 277 -2.92 -11.32 13.22
N SER A 278 -1.58 -11.26 13.28
CA SER A 278 -0.90 -11.30 14.57
C SER A 278 -0.92 -9.94 15.25
N ASP A 279 -1.01 -9.91 16.57
CA ASP A 279 -1.08 -8.67 17.35
C ASP A 279 0.12 -7.77 17.10
N ILE A 280 1.31 -8.34 16.91
CA ILE A 280 2.52 -7.57 16.63
C ILE A 280 2.49 -6.88 15.25
N GLU A 281 1.94 -7.53 14.21
CA GLU A 281 1.74 -6.88 12.90
C GLU A 281 0.75 -5.71 13.04
N ARG A 282 -0.35 -5.94 13.77
CA ARG A 282 -1.42 -4.95 14.00
C ARG A 282 -0.91 -3.75 14.77
N GLU A 283 -0.18 -4.00 15.87
CA GLU A 283 0.38 -2.96 16.73
C GLU A 283 1.38 -2.11 15.95
N VAL A 284 2.31 -2.73 15.24
CA VAL A 284 3.31 -2.00 14.45
C VAL A 284 2.65 -1.17 13.36
N PHE A 285 1.68 -1.73 12.63
CA PHE A 285 0.89 -0.98 11.66
C PHE A 285 0.15 0.21 12.30
N GLY A 286 -0.47 0.01 13.46
CA GLY A 286 -1.16 1.06 14.22
C GLY A 286 -0.27 2.22 14.66
N ARG A 287 1.05 2.03 14.81
CA ARG A 287 1.98 3.13 15.14
C ARG A 287 2.08 4.19 14.04
N LEU A 288 1.69 3.89 12.80
CA LEU A 288 1.70 4.86 11.70
C LEU A 288 0.34 5.55 11.51
N VAL A 289 -0.75 4.79 11.59
CA VAL A 289 -2.11 5.25 11.23
C VAL A 289 -3.00 5.58 12.44
N GLY A 290 -2.39 5.67 13.63
CA GLY A 290 -3.04 5.85 14.91
C GLY A 290 -3.40 4.51 15.55
N GLY A 291 -3.37 4.49 16.89
CA GLY A 291 -3.51 3.29 17.73
C GLY A 291 -4.67 2.37 17.32
N LEU A 292 -4.62 1.13 17.82
CA LEU A 292 -5.67 0.17 17.49
C LEU A 292 -7.06 0.69 17.96
N PRO A 293 -8.15 0.40 17.24
CA PRO A 293 -9.50 0.76 17.69
C PRO A 293 -9.78 0.23 19.10
N ALA A 294 -10.60 0.93 19.90
CA ALA A 294 -10.84 0.62 21.32
C ALA A 294 -11.24 -0.84 21.60
N GLU A 295 -11.85 -1.52 20.64
CA GLU A 295 -12.30 -2.92 20.75
C GLU A 295 -11.17 -3.97 20.72
N THR A 296 -9.94 -3.59 20.38
CA THR A 296 -8.83 -4.54 20.23
C THR A 296 -8.03 -4.67 21.52
N HIS A 297 -8.63 -5.19 22.59
CA HIS A 297 -7.80 -5.59 23.73
C HIS A 297 -6.89 -6.76 23.32
N PRO A 298 -5.58 -6.72 23.64
CA PRO A 298 -4.69 -7.83 23.37
C PRO A 298 -5.09 -9.01 24.25
N THR A 299 -5.69 -10.03 23.64
CA THR A 299 -5.78 -11.34 24.29
C THR A 299 -4.39 -11.93 24.27
N GLN A 300 -3.79 -12.13 25.45
CA GLN A 300 -2.46 -12.73 25.61
C GLN A 300 -2.46 -14.21 25.16
N LEU A 301 -2.50 -14.45 23.85
CA LEU A 301 -2.37 -15.77 23.26
C LEU A 301 -0.92 -15.96 22.82
N ARG A 302 -0.12 -16.53 23.73
CA ARG A 302 1.28 -16.91 23.51
C ARG A 302 1.36 -17.99 22.43
N SER A 303 1.85 -17.65 21.25
CA SER A 303 2.42 -18.64 20.33
C SER A 303 3.90 -18.81 20.63
N LYS A 304 4.39 -20.06 20.61
CA LYS A 304 5.78 -20.43 20.95
C LYS A 304 6.84 -19.79 20.02
N ASN A 305 6.41 -19.15 18.93
CA ASN A 305 7.28 -18.55 17.92
C ASN A 305 7.19 -17.02 17.87
N LEU A 306 6.37 -16.36 18.71
CA LEU A 306 6.42 -14.90 18.82
C LEU A 306 7.61 -14.50 19.70
N PRO A 307 8.32 -13.40 19.37
CA PRO A 307 9.30 -12.81 20.28
C PRO A 307 8.65 -12.51 21.63
N GLU A 308 9.41 -12.65 22.73
CA GLU A 308 8.96 -12.17 24.04
C GLU A 308 8.87 -10.65 23.99
N HIS A 309 7.68 -10.11 23.79
CA HIS A 309 7.45 -8.67 23.87
C HIS A 309 7.17 -8.28 25.32
N GLY A 310 7.97 -7.33 25.81
CA GLY A 310 7.60 -6.49 26.96
C GLY A 310 6.24 -5.83 26.72
N GLN A 311 5.64 -5.32 27.80
CA GLN A 311 4.30 -4.72 27.84
C GLN A 311 3.96 -3.91 26.58
N SER A 312 2.73 -4.07 26.06
CA SER A 312 2.20 -3.34 24.91
C SER A 312 2.53 -1.86 25.03
N VAL A 313 3.31 -1.32 24.08
CA VAL A 313 3.62 0.10 24.08
C VAL A 313 2.38 0.81 23.55
N PRO A 314 1.75 1.73 24.31
CA PRO A 314 0.61 2.49 23.79
C PRO A 314 1.04 3.23 22.51
N GLY A 315 0.17 3.20 21.49
CA GLY A 315 0.41 3.95 20.26
C GLY A 315 0.53 5.46 20.53
N PRO A 316 1.05 6.24 19.57
CA PRO A 316 1.11 7.69 19.72
C PRO A 316 -0.30 8.27 19.99
N PRO A 317 -0.41 9.35 20.77
CA PRO A 317 -1.67 10.08 20.94
C PRO A 317 -2.31 10.41 19.59
N ALA A 318 -3.65 10.40 19.51
CA ALA A 318 -4.39 10.61 18.25
C ALA A 318 -4.05 11.94 17.53
N GLU A 319 -3.59 12.94 18.30
CA GLU A 319 -3.16 14.25 17.84
C GLU A 319 -1.78 14.25 17.14
N GLU A 320 -0.99 13.17 17.28
CA GLU A 320 0.36 13.02 16.67
C GLU A 320 0.39 12.07 15.45
N VAL A 321 -0.77 11.61 15.00
CA VAL A 321 -0.86 10.64 13.90
C VAL A 321 -0.83 11.37 12.56
N ASP A 322 0.21 11.20 11.75
CA ASP A 322 0.30 11.88 10.44
C ASP A 322 -0.51 11.21 9.33
N PHE A 323 -0.91 9.94 9.50
CA PHE A 323 -1.52 9.12 8.46
C PHE A 323 -2.89 8.56 8.84
N VAL A 324 -3.77 8.42 7.86
CA VAL A 324 -5.15 7.93 8.04
C VAL A 324 -5.44 6.82 7.02
N ASP A 325 -6.18 5.82 7.47
CA ASP A 325 -6.78 4.81 6.62
C ASP A 325 -8.00 5.39 5.89
N VAL A 326 -7.85 5.66 4.59
CA VAL A 326 -8.85 6.35 3.77
C VAL A 326 -10.15 5.55 3.70
N PHE A 327 -10.10 4.22 3.62
CA PHE A 327 -11.31 3.40 3.62
C PHE A 327 -12.11 3.61 4.90
N ARG A 328 -11.44 3.55 6.05
CA ARG A 328 -12.07 3.73 7.36
C ARG A 328 -12.44 5.17 7.70
N HIS A 329 -11.87 6.15 6.99
CA HIS A 329 -12.37 7.53 7.05
C HIS A 329 -13.78 7.63 6.45
N PHE A 330 -14.02 7.00 5.28
CA PHE A 330 -15.34 7.00 4.64
C PHE A 330 -16.30 5.94 5.21
N HIS A 331 -15.77 4.88 5.82
CA HIS A 331 -16.52 3.76 6.40
C HIS A 331 -16.04 3.51 7.84
N PRO A 332 -16.35 4.42 8.78
CA PRO A 332 -15.88 4.34 10.14
C PRO A 332 -16.29 3.02 10.81
N TYR A 333 -15.53 2.63 11.83
CA TYR A 333 -15.97 1.58 12.74
C TYR A 333 -17.30 2.01 13.36
N GLU A 334 -18.29 1.13 13.39
CA GLU A 334 -19.54 1.42 14.11
C GLU A 334 -19.16 1.82 15.54
N GLN A 335 -19.58 3.01 15.96
CA GLN A 335 -19.42 3.40 17.36
C GLN A 335 -20.40 2.54 18.15
N THR A 336 -19.90 1.72 19.07
CA THR A 336 -20.73 1.20 20.14
C THR A 336 -21.30 2.42 20.87
N ASN A 337 -22.61 2.61 20.79
CA ASN A 337 -23.29 3.71 21.48
C ASN A 337 -23.17 3.49 22.99
N ASP A 338 -22.08 3.97 23.60
CA ASP A 338 -21.96 4.11 25.06
C ASP A 338 -22.79 5.29 25.60
N GLU A 339 -23.62 5.93 24.76
CA GLU A 339 -24.60 6.96 25.18
C GLU A 339 -25.94 6.36 25.67
N GLY A 340 -25.95 5.08 26.04
CA GLY A 340 -27.12 4.39 26.60
C GLY A 340 -27.41 4.67 28.09
N GLU A 341 -26.52 5.31 28.84
CA GLU A 341 -26.71 5.50 30.30
C GLU A 341 -27.33 6.86 30.72
N SER A 342 -27.75 7.72 29.79
CA SER A 342 -28.35 9.02 30.15
C SER A 342 -29.86 9.15 29.85
N ALA A 343 -30.50 8.16 29.21
CA ALA A 343 -31.91 8.28 28.80
C ALA A 343 -32.90 7.49 29.68
N GLU A 344 -32.45 6.78 30.71
CA GLU A 344 -33.31 5.99 31.60
C GLU A 344 -33.77 6.70 32.88
N ALA A 345 -33.47 8.00 33.02
CA ALA A 345 -33.95 8.81 34.16
C ALA A 345 -35.29 9.54 33.91
N SER A 346 -36.04 9.20 32.84
CA SER A 346 -37.30 9.90 32.54
C SER A 346 -38.43 9.02 31.98
N LYS A 347 -38.55 7.77 32.46
CA LYS A 347 -39.81 7.01 32.36
C LYS A 347 -40.07 6.18 33.62
N GLN A 348 -40.07 6.85 34.79
CA GLN A 348 -40.63 6.28 36.01
C GLN A 348 -41.98 6.94 36.30
N SER A 349 -43.02 6.50 35.59
CA SER A 349 -44.40 6.58 36.08
C SER A 349 -45.36 5.76 35.21
N GLN A 350 -46.02 4.81 35.88
CA GLN A 350 -47.26 4.11 35.53
C GLN A 350 -47.17 2.66 34.99
N LYS A 351 -47.79 1.78 35.80
CA LYS A 351 -48.32 0.42 35.56
C LYS A 351 -47.31 -0.74 35.56
N SER A 352 -47.18 -1.50 36.65
CA SER A 352 -48.08 -2.51 37.25
C SER A 352 -47.87 -3.92 36.68
N GLU A 353 -47.27 -4.77 37.52
CA GLU A 353 -47.44 -6.22 37.69
C GLU A 353 -47.75 -7.09 36.45
N ALA A 354 -46.76 -7.91 36.06
CA ALA A 354 -46.93 -9.36 35.97
C ALA A 354 -45.58 -10.08 35.80
N ASP A 355 -45.50 -11.21 36.48
CA ASP A 355 -44.46 -12.22 36.61
C ASP A 355 -43.87 -12.72 35.26
N GLY A 356 -42.58 -13.07 35.27
CA GLY A 356 -41.89 -13.62 34.11
C GLY A 356 -40.38 -13.45 34.14
N SER A 357 -39.71 -14.37 34.83
CA SER A 357 -38.26 -14.66 34.73
C SER A 357 -37.72 -14.50 33.30
N LYS A 358 -36.70 -13.66 33.12
CA LYS A 358 -35.76 -13.72 32.01
C LYS A 358 -34.36 -13.33 32.49
N ASP A 359 -33.46 -14.30 32.43
CA ASP A 359 -32.03 -14.09 32.42
C ASP A 359 -31.68 -13.17 31.24
N GLY A 360 -31.26 -11.94 31.56
CA GLY A 360 -30.74 -10.99 30.60
C GLY A 360 -29.26 -11.24 30.36
N SER A 361 -28.93 -12.21 29.49
CA SER A 361 -27.66 -12.16 28.78
C SER A 361 -27.78 -11.07 27.72
N GLY A 362 -27.34 -9.85 28.04
CA GLY A 362 -27.07 -8.83 27.03
C GLY A 362 -25.92 -9.33 26.17
N ALA A 363 -26.24 -10.08 25.12
CA ALA A 363 -25.31 -10.29 24.03
C ALA A 363 -25.28 -8.98 23.26
N GLU A 364 -24.14 -8.28 23.30
CA GLU A 364 -23.81 -7.30 22.25
C GLU A 364 -24.09 -7.98 20.91
N GLU A 365 -24.96 -7.36 20.09
CA GLU A 365 -25.18 -7.81 18.73
C GLU A 365 -23.85 -7.64 17.99
N ALA A 366 -23.20 -8.76 17.67
CA ALA A 366 -22.00 -8.75 16.86
C ALA A 366 -22.30 -8.02 15.53
N PRO A 367 -21.35 -7.24 14.98
CA PRO A 367 -21.57 -6.49 13.74
C PRO A 367 -22.10 -7.42 12.64
N GLU A 368 -23.13 -6.98 11.91
CA GLU A 368 -23.78 -7.79 10.88
C GLU A 368 -22.75 -8.25 9.82
N GLU A 369 -22.68 -9.55 9.55
CA GLU A 369 -21.86 -10.10 8.46
C GLU A 369 -22.30 -9.52 7.10
N PRO A 370 -21.37 -9.30 6.14
CA PRO A 370 -21.72 -8.72 4.84
C PRO A 370 -22.75 -9.60 4.11
N LYS A 371 -23.84 -8.97 3.65
CA LYS A 371 -24.96 -9.65 2.97
C LYS A 371 -24.66 -9.87 1.48
N THR A 372 -23.78 -9.06 0.92
CA THR A 372 -23.30 -9.14 -0.47
C THR A 372 -21.78 -8.98 -0.57
N LEU A 373 -21.22 -9.34 -1.73
CA LEU A 373 -19.79 -9.16 -2.01
C LEU A 373 -19.43 -7.68 -2.16
N GLU A 374 -20.35 -6.88 -2.70
CA GLU A 374 -20.23 -5.43 -2.90
C GLU A 374 -20.17 -4.65 -1.58
N GLU A 375 -20.91 -5.10 -0.56
CA GLU A 375 -20.89 -4.53 0.79
C GLU A 375 -19.68 -4.98 1.61
N SER A 376 -18.93 -5.98 1.14
CA SER A 376 -17.81 -6.54 1.89
C SER A 376 -16.64 -5.54 1.99
N PRO A 377 -16.08 -5.30 3.19
CA PRO A 377 -14.88 -4.48 3.35
C PRO A 377 -13.60 -5.23 2.93
N PHE A 378 -13.71 -6.52 2.61
CA PHE A 378 -12.56 -7.37 2.38
C PHE A 378 -11.97 -7.15 0.99
N THR A 379 -10.66 -7.29 0.91
CA THR A 379 -9.90 -7.16 -0.33
C THR A 379 -9.21 -8.45 -0.74
N PHE A 380 -9.15 -9.44 0.16
CA PHE A 380 -8.50 -10.73 -0.03
C PHE A 380 -9.41 -11.89 0.43
N TRP A 381 -9.41 -12.97 -0.35
CA TRP A 381 -10.00 -14.25 0.03
C TRP A 381 -9.07 -15.39 -0.33
N SER A 382 -8.80 -16.27 0.63
CA SER A 382 -8.03 -17.49 0.37
C SER A 382 -8.65 -18.27 -0.80
N ALA A 383 -7.85 -18.53 -1.83
CA ALA A 383 -8.26 -19.37 -2.96
C ALA A 383 -8.63 -20.81 -2.55
N ARG A 384 -8.23 -21.27 -1.36
CA ARG A 384 -8.63 -22.57 -0.82
C ARG A 384 -10.14 -22.56 -0.57
N ARG A 385 -10.84 -23.63 -0.97
CA ARG A 385 -12.27 -23.85 -0.66
C ARG A 385 -13.24 -22.77 -1.18
N GLY A 386 -12.78 -21.85 -2.03
CA GLY A 386 -13.64 -20.83 -2.63
C GLY A 386 -14.20 -19.82 -1.61
N GLU A 387 -13.38 -19.39 -0.63
CA GLU A 387 -13.81 -18.51 0.48
C GLU A 387 -14.51 -17.23 0.00
N ARG A 388 -14.20 -16.72 -1.20
CA ARG A 388 -14.84 -15.55 -1.80
C ARG A 388 -16.35 -15.73 -2.02
N ASN A 389 -16.80 -16.94 -2.33
CA ASN A 389 -18.23 -17.25 -2.50
C ASN A 389 -19.00 -17.26 -1.17
N TYR A 390 -18.28 -17.35 -0.06
CA TYR A 390 -18.82 -17.32 1.30
C TYR A 390 -18.52 -16.00 2.02
N TYR A 391 -17.92 -15.04 1.32
CA TYR A 391 -17.50 -13.74 1.86
C TYR A 391 -16.51 -13.82 3.03
N ASN A 392 -15.82 -14.95 3.19
CA ASN A 392 -14.86 -15.20 4.27
C ASN A 392 -13.50 -14.54 3.96
N GLY A 393 -13.43 -13.22 4.12
CA GLY A 393 -12.31 -12.41 3.65
C GLY A 393 -11.52 -11.69 4.73
N TRP A 394 -10.48 -11.00 4.25
CA TRP A 394 -9.59 -10.12 5.01
C TRP A 394 -9.44 -8.82 4.23
N ARG A 395 -9.35 -7.67 4.90
CA ARG A 395 -8.93 -6.42 4.27
C ARG A 395 -7.42 -6.27 4.47
N LEU A 396 -6.66 -6.54 3.42
CA LEU A 396 -5.19 -6.51 3.41
C LEU A 396 -4.63 -5.41 2.51
N ASP A 397 -5.46 -4.86 1.63
CA ASP A 397 -5.10 -3.83 0.68
C ASP A 397 -5.62 -2.48 1.18
N TYR A 398 -4.74 -1.47 1.20
CA TYR A 398 -5.01 -0.19 1.85
C TYR A 398 -4.75 0.98 0.93
N CYS A 399 -5.46 2.07 1.24
CA CYS A 399 -5.10 3.43 0.86
C CYS A 399 -4.87 4.20 2.16
N ILE A 400 -3.60 4.50 2.47
CA ILE A 400 -3.18 5.27 3.64
C ILE A 400 -2.72 6.63 3.16
N ALA A 401 -3.25 7.71 3.72
CA ALA A 401 -2.91 9.07 3.28
C ALA A 401 -2.43 9.92 4.44
N SER A 402 -1.53 10.86 4.16
CA SER A 402 -1.27 11.98 5.06
C SER A 402 -2.59 12.69 5.38
N LYS A 403 -2.81 13.04 6.65
CA LYS A 403 -4.03 13.75 7.10
C LYS A 403 -4.33 14.98 6.24
N SER A 404 -3.31 15.74 5.86
CA SER A 404 -3.44 16.92 5.01
C SER A 404 -4.08 16.69 3.65
N LEU A 405 -3.96 15.48 3.06
CA LEU A 405 -4.66 15.15 1.81
C LEU A 405 -6.16 14.92 2.02
N LEU A 406 -6.56 14.40 3.17
CA LEU A 406 -7.97 14.21 3.53
C LEU A 406 -8.61 15.53 3.99
N GLU A 407 -8.01 16.18 4.98
CA GLU A 407 -8.51 17.41 5.58
C GLU A 407 -8.50 18.58 4.58
N GLY A 408 -7.52 18.59 3.67
CA GLY A 408 -7.47 19.53 2.55
C GLY A 408 -8.49 19.22 1.44
N GLY A 409 -9.25 18.13 1.55
CA GLY A 409 -10.26 17.72 0.57
C GLY A 409 -9.67 17.26 -0.77
N ALA A 410 -8.39 16.90 -0.83
CA ALA A 410 -7.76 16.40 -2.05
C ALA A 410 -8.27 15.00 -2.40
N ILE A 411 -8.54 14.16 -1.40
CA ILE A 411 -9.16 12.85 -1.62
C ILE A 411 -10.66 13.01 -1.83
N LYS A 412 -11.13 12.76 -3.05
CA LYS A 412 -12.54 12.93 -3.45
C LYS A 412 -13.36 11.66 -3.30
N GLU A 413 -12.73 10.51 -3.51
CA GLU A 413 -13.41 9.22 -3.53
C GLU A 413 -12.44 8.11 -3.14
N TYR A 414 -12.94 7.10 -2.43
CA TYR A 414 -12.33 5.79 -2.29
C TYR A 414 -13.26 4.73 -2.89
N PHE A 415 -12.68 3.70 -3.50
CA PHE A 415 -13.44 2.55 -3.95
C PHE A 415 -12.64 1.24 -3.93
N HIS A 416 -13.35 0.11 -3.88
CA HIS A 416 -12.80 -1.21 -4.19
C HIS A 416 -13.74 -1.95 -5.15
N ARG A 417 -13.23 -3.02 -5.78
CA ARG A 417 -13.95 -3.76 -6.83
C ARG A 417 -14.08 -5.23 -6.49
N PRO A 418 -14.91 -5.58 -5.50
CA PRO A 418 -14.99 -6.92 -4.94
C PRO A 418 -15.57 -7.94 -5.93
N THR A 419 -16.06 -7.53 -7.10
CA THR A 419 -16.51 -8.39 -8.22
C THR A 419 -15.46 -8.64 -9.31
N VAL A 420 -14.29 -8.00 -9.25
CA VAL A 420 -13.20 -8.24 -10.22
C VAL A 420 -12.47 -9.52 -9.85
N HIS A 421 -12.54 -10.53 -10.72
CA HIS A 421 -11.91 -11.83 -10.52
C HIS A 421 -10.48 -11.87 -11.10
N GLY A 422 -9.85 -13.05 -11.12
CA GLY A 422 -8.52 -13.28 -11.67
C GLY A 422 -7.38 -13.28 -10.64
N SER A 423 -7.62 -12.68 -9.47
CA SER A 423 -6.74 -12.73 -8.30
C SER A 423 -7.56 -13.12 -7.05
N ASP A 424 -6.87 -13.63 -6.02
CA ASP A 424 -7.39 -13.77 -4.66
C ASP A 424 -7.54 -12.42 -3.95
N HIS A 425 -6.95 -11.36 -4.51
CA HIS A 425 -7.21 -9.97 -4.14
C HIS A 425 -8.08 -9.24 -5.16
N VAL A 426 -8.63 -8.10 -4.75
CA VAL A 426 -9.42 -7.21 -5.63
C VAL A 426 -8.77 -5.83 -5.77
N PRO A 427 -9.02 -5.12 -6.89
CA PRO A 427 -8.52 -3.76 -7.05
C PRO A 427 -9.15 -2.81 -6.02
N ILE A 428 -8.32 -1.92 -5.48
CA ILE A 428 -8.73 -0.76 -4.69
C ILE A 428 -8.30 0.51 -5.41
N GLY A 429 -8.93 1.65 -5.11
CA GLY A 429 -8.61 2.91 -5.76
C GLY A 429 -9.09 4.15 -5.03
N VAL A 430 -8.56 5.27 -5.48
CA VAL A 430 -8.82 6.60 -4.93
C VAL A 430 -8.83 7.63 -6.06
N VAL A 431 -9.68 8.65 -5.94
CA VAL A 431 -9.67 9.83 -6.79
C VAL A 431 -9.04 10.97 -6.01
N LEU A 432 -7.94 11.50 -6.53
CA LEU A 432 -7.10 12.50 -5.89
C LEU A 432 -7.07 13.78 -6.73
N GLU A 433 -7.39 14.93 -6.14
CA GLU A 433 -7.29 16.24 -6.77
C GLU A 433 -6.00 16.95 -6.29
N LEU A 434 -5.11 17.26 -7.24
CA LEU A 434 -3.80 17.88 -7.01
C LEU A 434 -3.78 19.39 -7.22
#